data_AF-A0A926THZ6-F1
#
_entry.id   AF-A0A926THZ6-F1
#
_cell.length_a   1.000
_cell.length_b   1.000
_cell.length_c   1.000
_cell.angle_alpha   90.00
_cell.angle_beta   90.00
_cell.angle_gamma   90.00
#
_symmetry.space_group_name_H-M   'P 1'
#
loop_
_entity.id
_entity.type
_entity.pdbx_description
1 polymer ?
#
loop_
_entity_poly.entity_id
_entity_poly.type
_entity_poly.pdbx_seq_one_letter_code
_entity_poly.pdbx_strand_id
1 'polypeptide(L)'
;LQSLSHAAIPRYLEQFELSSTHSKRIVLVQTYLDAPSLEERMQAGHRFSETEVKCIVLGVLNILVYLHDRQPPVVHRDLKPSNILLKDGMVYLVDFGSVQTLATKDGKTVTVVGTYGYMPPEQFGGVASPASDLYSLGVTAIALLTGQHPADLPQTDLRIQFEHAATVSPTFAAWLRQMIDPNLERRFSSARVALRTLKYPLPPVRAANLQPRQPVTRKRVFKQAIGQSTALGALIGAAYGAIFGTGLLPLFFTVYGGGIGVVYGFILGGFNGLLIGLWTWLFHLPLKDPQQHRRSVRFVSTLLCTVVSGLLLIPLLRDFEGMAGGWIFLAAAIPGTAMGLVSKQFAQWYERESRKLEE
;
A
#
# COMPACT_ATOMS: atom_id res chain seq x y z
N LEU A 1 24.51 0.22 21.88
CA LEU A 1 24.22 -0.67 23.04
C LEU A 1 24.42 0.01 24.38
N GLN A 2 25.48 0.81 24.57
CA GLN A 2 25.72 1.57 25.82
C GLN A 2 24.52 2.38 26.34
N SER A 3 23.70 2.93 25.44
CA SER A 3 22.52 3.74 25.80
C SER A 3 21.26 2.92 26.12
N LEU A 4 21.29 1.59 25.94
CA LEU A 4 20.13 0.75 26.25
C LEU A 4 20.11 0.43 27.74
N SER A 5 18.95 0.66 28.35
CA SER A 5 18.66 0.35 29.75
C SER A 5 17.25 -0.21 29.84
N HIS A 6 17.16 -1.54 29.92
CA HIS A 6 15.92 -2.28 30.01
C HIS A 6 16.18 -3.60 30.75
N ALA A 7 15.33 -3.97 31.72
CA ALA A 7 15.55 -5.15 32.57
C ALA A 7 15.60 -6.48 31.80
N ALA A 8 14.91 -6.53 30.65
CA ALA A 8 14.85 -7.71 29.78
C ALA A 8 15.90 -7.71 28.64
N ILE A 9 16.91 -6.83 28.70
CA ILE A 9 17.99 -6.73 27.72
C ILE A 9 19.33 -6.84 28.48
N PRO A 10 20.31 -7.63 27.99
CA PRO A 10 21.65 -7.65 28.56
C PRO A 10 22.26 -6.24 28.67
N ARG A 11 22.73 -5.88 29.86
CA ARG A 11 23.40 -4.60 30.08
C ARG A 11 24.79 -4.66 29.45
N TYR A 12 25.10 -3.67 28.62
CA TYR A 12 26.44 -3.43 28.12
C TYR A 12 27.40 -3.20 29.30
N LEU A 13 28.54 -3.91 29.31
CA LEU A 13 29.59 -3.73 30.31
C LEU A 13 30.79 -3.00 29.71
N GLU A 14 31.38 -3.57 28.66
CA GLU A 14 32.56 -3.01 28.01
C GLU A 14 32.71 -3.51 26.56
N GLN A 15 33.59 -2.85 25.82
CA GLN A 15 34.00 -3.23 24.47
C GLN A 15 35.50 -3.02 24.37
N PHE A 16 36.20 -4.00 23.81
CA PHE A 16 37.63 -3.91 23.54
C PHE A 16 37.99 -4.59 22.22
N GLU A 17 39.13 -4.23 21.66
CA GLU A 17 39.64 -4.79 20.41
C GLU A 17 40.76 -5.78 20.71
N LEU A 18 40.62 -7.00 20.20
CA LEU A 18 41.70 -7.98 20.18
C LEU A 18 42.39 -7.90 18.81
N SER A 19 43.62 -7.42 18.83
CA SER A 19 44.49 -7.35 17.67
C SER A 19 45.44 -8.54 17.67
N SER A 20 45.35 -9.39 16.67
CA SER A 20 46.35 -10.42 16.34
C SER A 20 47.06 -10.03 15.04
N THR A 21 48.22 -10.62 14.75
CA THR A 21 49.00 -10.38 13.52
C THR A 21 48.20 -10.57 12.22
N HIS A 22 47.11 -11.34 12.26
CA HIS A 22 46.28 -11.65 11.09
C HIS A 22 44.79 -11.28 11.21
N SER A 23 44.32 -10.78 12.37
CA SER A 23 42.91 -10.39 12.51
C SER A 23 42.69 -9.36 13.60
N LYS A 24 41.75 -8.45 13.35
CA LYS A 24 41.21 -7.52 14.34
C LYS A 24 39.80 -7.99 14.70
N ARG A 25 39.57 -8.29 15.98
CA ARG A 25 38.26 -8.71 16.49
C ARG A 25 37.76 -7.68 17.50
N ILE A 26 36.50 -7.28 17.36
CA ILE A 26 35.82 -6.47 18.37
C ILE A 26 35.14 -7.44 19.33
N VAL A 27 35.43 -7.31 20.62
CA VAL A 27 34.78 -8.08 21.68
C VAL A 27 33.81 -7.17 22.41
N LEU A 28 32.58 -7.67 22.58
CA LEU A 28 31.51 -7.01 23.32
C LEU A 28 31.22 -7.83 24.58
N VAL A 29 31.34 -7.20 25.75
CA VAL A 29 31.03 -7.83 27.04
C VAL A 29 29.71 -7.27 27.57
N GLN A 30 28.83 -8.17 27.98
CA GLN A 30 27.49 -7.86 28.48
C GLN A 30 27.12 -8.77 29.65
N THR A 31 26.09 -8.42 30.40
CA THR A 31 25.57 -9.30 31.46
C THR A 31 25.05 -10.60 30.87
N TYR A 32 25.37 -11.72 31.52
CA TYR A 32 24.89 -13.05 31.16
C TYR A 32 23.65 -13.40 31.98
N LEU A 33 22.65 -14.00 31.31
CA LEU A 33 21.50 -14.59 31.96
C LEU A 33 21.55 -16.10 31.75
N ASP A 34 21.67 -16.84 32.84
CA ASP A 34 21.56 -18.30 32.84
C ASP A 34 20.09 -18.70 32.71
N ALA A 35 19.65 -18.90 31.47
CA ALA A 35 18.31 -19.33 31.08
C ALA A 35 18.33 -19.95 29.68
N PRO A 36 17.54 -21.01 29.43
CA PRO A 36 17.46 -21.61 28.11
C PRO A 36 16.73 -20.69 27.12
N SER A 37 17.23 -20.66 25.89
CA SER A 37 16.57 -20.05 24.75
C SER A 37 15.31 -20.81 24.35
N LEU A 38 14.44 -20.17 23.57
CA LEU A 38 13.28 -20.86 23.02
C LEU A 38 13.69 -21.96 22.05
N GLU A 39 14.79 -21.79 21.31
CA GLU A 39 15.34 -22.83 20.43
C GLU A 39 15.78 -24.07 21.23
N GLU A 40 16.52 -23.88 22.32
CA GLU A 40 16.93 -24.99 23.20
C GLU A 40 15.71 -25.71 23.79
N ARG A 41 14.66 -24.97 24.17
CA ARG A 41 13.41 -25.56 24.63
C ARG A 41 12.73 -26.39 23.53
N MET A 42 12.68 -25.89 22.29
CA MET A 42 12.14 -26.65 21.15
C MET A 42 12.93 -27.94 20.89
N GLN A 43 14.26 -27.85 20.93
CA GLN A 43 15.17 -28.99 20.74
C GLN A 43 15.06 -30.02 21.87
N ALA A 44 14.80 -29.57 23.09
CA ALA A 44 14.48 -30.42 24.24
C ALA A 44 13.09 -31.08 24.14
N GLY A 45 12.36 -30.90 23.03
CA GLY A 45 11.08 -31.53 22.76
C GLY A 45 9.87 -30.75 23.29
N HIS A 46 10.06 -29.56 23.85
CA HIS A 46 8.94 -28.73 24.30
C HIS A 46 8.07 -28.32 23.10
N ARG A 47 6.76 -28.31 23.31
CA ARG A 47 5.76 -27.86 22.33
C ARG A 47 4.98 -26.72 22.95
N PHE A 48 5.10 -25.53 22.38
CA PHE A 48 4.47 -24.34 22.90
C PHE A 48 2.99 -24.30 22.54
N SER A 49 2.14 -24.07 23.52
CA SER A 49 0.73 -23.77 23.30
C SER A 49 0.53 -22.36 22.72
N GLU A 50 -0.60 -22.12 22.08
CA GLU A 50 -0.97 -20.78 21.61
C GLU A 50 -0.89 -19.72 22.72
N THR A 51 -1.30 -20.07 23.94
CA THR A 51 -1.26 -19.18 25.10
C THR A 51 0.19 -18.82 25.48
N GLU A 52 1.09 -19.80 25.51
CA GLU A 52 2.51 -19.57 25.79
C GLU A 52 3.15 -18.69 24.71
N VAL A 53 2.89 -18.99 23.43
CA VAL A 53 3.40 -18.19 22.32
C VAL A 53 2.88 -16.75 22.41
N LYS A 54 1.60 -16.54 22.73
CA LYS A 54 1.06 -15.19 22.95
C LYS A 54 1.77 -14.46 24.09
N CYS A 55 2.01 -15.12 25.22
CA CYS A 55 2.73 -14.53 26.36
C CYS A 55 4.16 -14.13 25.96
N ILE A 56 4.86 -15.01 25.23
CA ILE A 56 6.21 -14.75 24.72
C ILE A 56 6.20 -13.54 23.78
N VAL A 57 5.31 -13.54 22.78
CA VAL A 57 5.17 -12.47 21.79
C VAL A 57 4.82 -11.14 22.46
N LEU A 58 3.94 -11.14 23.47
CA LEU A 58 3.65 -9.95 24.27
C LEU A 58 4.89 -9.43 25.00
N GLY A 59 5.68 -10.32 25.60
CA GLY A 59 6.96 -9.99 26.23
C GLY A 59 7.92 -9.32 25.26
N VAL A 60 8.17 -9.94 24.09
CA VAL A 60 9.05 -9.38 23.06
C VAL A 60 8.53 -8.05 22.53
N LEU A 61 7.22 -7.92 22.26
CA LEU A 61 6.63 -6.68 21.76
C LEU A 61 6.83 -5.50 22.73
N ASN A 62 6.78 -5.73 24.06
CA ASN A 62 7.09 -4.67 25.03
C ASN A 62 8.56 -4.20 24.91
N ILE A 63 9.49 -5.15 24.70
CA ILE A 63 10.91 -4.83 24.47
C ILE A 63 11.08 -4.05 23.15
N LEU A 64 10.39 -4.47 22.08
CA LEU A 64 10.42 -3.77 20.80
C LEU A 64 9.82 -2.37 20.87
N VAL A 65 8.74 -2.16 21.63
CA VAL A 65 8.22 -0.80 21.89
C VAL A 65 9.31 0.08 22.51
N TYR A 66 10.05 -0.42 23.50
CA TYR A 66 11.16 0.32 24.09
C TYR A 66 12.25 0.69 23.08
N LEU A 67 12.68 -0.27 22.25
CA LEU A 67 13.73 -0.09 21.24
C LEU A 67 13.30 0.85 20.11
N HIS A 68 12.09 0.69 19.60
CA HIS A 68 11.54 1.46 18.47
C HIS A 68 11.18 2.89 18.87
N ASP A 69 10.84 3.14 20.15
CA ASP A 69 10.58 4.48 20.68
C ASP A 69 11.87 5.28 21.01
N ARG A 70 13.07 4.68 20.84
CA ARG A 70 14.33 5.43 21.00
C ARG A 70 14.48 6.50 19.92
N GLN A 71 15.28 7.52 20.19
CA GLN A 71 15.67 8.53 19.20
C GLN A 71 17.19 8.53 19.04
N PRO A 72 17.73 8.00 17.93
CA PRO A 72 17.03 7.38 16.80
C PRO A 72 16.48 5.98 17.15
N PRO A 73 15.46 5.46 16.41
CA PRO A 73 14.96 4.12 16.66
C PRO A 73 16.04 3.05 16.48
N VAL A 74 15.96 2.02 17.31
CA VAL A 74 16.89 0.88 17.33
C VAL A 74 16.17 -0.35 16.80
N VAL A 75 16.68 -0.96 15.72
CA VAL A 75 16.12 -2.18 15.10
C VAL A 75 16.99 -3.38 15.44
N HIS A 76 16.39 -4.48 15.89
CA HIS A 76 17.11 -5.68 16.33
C HIS A 76 17.71 -6.48 15.17
N ARG A 77 16.93 -6.68 14.09
CA ARG A 77 17.30 -7.30 12.80
C ARG A 77 17.54 -8.81 12.79
N ASP A 78 17.67 -9.46 13.95
CA ASP A 78 17.83 -10.92 14.05
C ASP A 78 16.95 -11.55 15.13
N LEU A 79 15.63 -11.37 15.04
CA LEU A 79 14.69 -12.04 15.95
C LEU A 79 14.42 -13.48 15.51
N LYS A 80 14.74 -14.44 16.38
CA LYS A 80 14.59 -15.88 16.20
C LYS A 80 14.55 -16.59 17.56
N PRO A 81 14.13 -17.87 17.62
CA PRO A 81 14.04 -18.61 18.88
C PRO A 81 15.34 -18.65 19.72
N SER A 82 16.53 -18.69 19.11
CA SER A 82 17.82 -18.68 19.84
C SER A 82 18.12 -17.35 20.54
N ASN A 83 17.55 -16.25 20.05
CA ASN A 83 17.82 -14.91 20.58
C ASN A 83 16.79 -14.49 21.64
N ILE A 84 15.90 -15.39 22.04
CA ILE A 84 14.87 -15.13 23.06
C ILE A 84 15.04 -16.16 24.17
N LEU A 85 15.33 -15.68 25.39
CA LEU A 85 15.40 -16.53 26.58
C LEU A 85 14.10 -16.42 27.36
N LEU A 86 13.74 -17.51 28.03
CA LEU A 86 12.56 -17.56 28.90
C LEU A 86 12.97 -18.06 30.29
N LYS A 87 12.75 -17.24 31.31
CA LYS A 87 13.02 -17.57 32.72
C LYS A 87 11.88 -17.08 33.59
N ASP A 88 11.31 -17.98 34.39
CA ASP A 88 10.22 -17.65 35.35
C ASP A 88 9.04 -16.88 34.73
N GLY A 89 8.68 -17.23 33.49
CA GLY A 89 7.61 -16.57 32.73
C GLY A 89 7.99 -15.20 32.13
N MET A 90 9.22 -14.73 32.35
CA MET A 90 9.75 -13.48 31.83
C MET A 90 10.61 -13.73 30.59
N VAL A 91 10.37 -12.91 29.57
CA VAL A 91 11.10 -12.95 28.30
C VAL A 91 12.30 -12.02 28.37
N TYR A 92 13.43 -12.49 27.85
CA TYR A 92 14.65 -11.71 27.68
C TYR A 92 15.09 -11.77 26.22
N LEU A 93 15.42 -10.62 25.64
CA LEU A 93 15.93 -10.52 24.28
C LEU A 93 17.45 -10.42 24.35
N VAL A 94 18.17 -11.26 23.61
CA VAL A 94 19.64 -11.31 23.58
C VAL A 94 20.16 -11.19 22.14
N ASP A 95 21.48 -11.14 22.00
CA ASP A 95 22.22 -11.01 20.74
C ASP A 95 21.88 -9.76 19.91
N PHE A 96 22.39 -8.64 20.39
CA PHE A 96 22.29 -7.33 19.74
C PHE A 96 23.41 -7.09 18.71
N GLY A 97 24.14 -8.13 18.27
CA GLY A 97 25.25 -8.00 17.33
C GLY A 97 24.87 -7.46 15.95
N SER A 98 23.58 -7.55 15.61
CA SER A 98 23.02 -7.18 14.30
C SER A 98 22.33 -5.81 14.28
N VAL A 99 22.30 -5.11 15.41
CA VAL A 99 21.44 -3.94 15.63
C VAL A 99 21.85 -2.73 14.82
N GLN A 100 20.86 -1.99 14.32
CA GLN A 100 21.07 -0.76 13.55
C GLN A 100 20.29 0.41 14.16
N THR A 101 20.95 1.57 14.22
CA THR A 101 20.31 2.85 14.58
C THR A 101 19.92 3.58 13.28
N LEU A 102 18.68 4.05 13.16
CA LEU A 102 18.18 4.61 11.90
C LEU A 102 18.79 5.97 11.49
N ALA A 103 19.60 6.61 12.34
CA ALA A 103 20.31 7.85 11.99
C ALA A 103 21.50 7.64 11.03
N THR A 104 21.94 6.41 10.81
CA THR A 104 23.11 6.11 9.96
C THR A 104 22.78 6.02 8.46
N LYS A 105 21.72 6.71 7.99
CA LYS A 105 21.28 6.69 6.58
C LYS A 105 22.24 7.40 5.62
N ASP A 106 23.17 8.19 6.12
CA ASP A 106 24.18 8.86 5.30
C ASP A 106 25.35 7.92 4.96
N GLY A 107 25.08 6.98 4.05
CA GLY A 107 26.10 6.54 3.09
C GLY A 107 27.06 5.40 3.46
N LYS A 108 26.79 4.52 4.43
CA LYS A 108 27.70 3.38 4.71
C LYS A 108 27.00 2.02 4.87
N THR A 109 27.31 1.14 3.91
CA THR A 109 27.24 -0.34 3.91
C THR A 109 25.85 -0.98 4.01
N VAL A 110 25.27 -1.29 2.83
CA VAL A 110 24.18 -2.27 2.67
C VAL A 110 24.71 -3.62 3.14
N THR A 111 24.44 -3.95 4.41
CA THR A 111 24.92 -5.21 5.01
C THR A 111 23.72 -6.10 5.18
N VAL A 112 23.68 -7.21 4.43
CA VAL A 112 22.67 -8.26 4.62
C VAL A 112 23.00 -8.94 5.94
N VAL A 113 22.13 -8.73 6.93
CA VAL A 113 22.26 -9.30 8.28
C VAL A 113 20.91 -9.85 8.68
N GLY A 114 20.91 -11.06 9.25
CA GLY A 114 19.74 -11.79 9.73
C GLY A 114 19.83 -13.28 9.39
N THR A 115 19.00 -14.08 10.05
CA THR A 115 19.01 -15.53 9.91
C THR A 115 18.05 -15.99 8.81
N TYR A 116 18.51 -16.92 7.95
CA TYR A 116 17.70 -17.51 6.90
C TYR A 116 16.39 -18.10 7.45
N GLY A 117 15.28 -17.92 6.74
CA GLY A 117 13.94 -18.30 7.18
C GLY A 117 13.23 -17.26 8.07
N TYR A 118 13.95 -16.53 8.93
CA TYR A 118 13.39 -15.49 9.83
C TYR A 118 13.52 -14.08 9.27
N MET A 119 14.44 -13.88 8.32
CA MET A 119 14.73 -12.59 7.70
C MET A 119 13.55 -12.11 6.83
N PRO A 120 13.10 -10.86 6.97
CA PRO A 120 12.09 -10.27 6.10
C PRO A 120 12.63 -9.90 4.71
N PRO A 121 11.78 -9.84 3.68
CA PRO A 121 12.19 -9.66 2.29
C PRO A 121 12.98 -8.35 2.04
N GLU A 122 12.67 -7.27 2.73
CA GLU A 122 13.37 -5.99 2.58
C GLU A 122 14.81 -6.00 3.11
N GLN A 123 15.14 -6.91 4.06
CA GLN A 123 16.50 -7.01 4.61
C GLN A 123 17.49 -7.62 3.61
N PHE A 124 17.03 -8.35 2.58
CA PHE A 124 17.87 -8.77 1.46
C PHE A 124 18.37 -7.58 0.64
N GLY A 125 17.59 -6.48 0.59
CA GLY A 125 18.01 -5.20 0.04
C GLY A 125 18.81 -4.32 1.02
N GLY A 126 19.16 -4.85 2.19
CA GLY A 126 19.83 -4.14 3.28
C GLY A 126 19.01 -3.02 3.93
N VAL A 127 17.69 -3.01 3.71
CA VAL A 127 16.77 -2.09 4.37
C VAL A 127 16.22 -2.75 5.61
N ALA A 128 16.38 -2.11 6.77
CA ALA A 128 15.78 -2.54 8.03
C ALA A 128 14.93 -1.41 8.61
N SER A 129 13.78 -1.78 9.16
CA SER A 129 12.84 -0.87 9.80
C SER A 129 12.25 -1.52 11.05
N PRO A 130 11.55 -0.77 11.92
CA PRO A 130 10.78 -1.36 13.01
C PRO A 130 9.82 -2.47 12.57
N ALA A 131 9.24 -2.37 11.36
CA ALA A 131 8.36 -3.39 10.79
C ALA A 131 9.11 -4.67 10.34
N SER A 132 10.43 -4.61 10.18
CA SER A 132 11.28 -5.77 9.90
C SER A 132 11.39 -6.67 11.13
N ASP A 133 11.56 -6.08 12.32
CA ASP A 133 11.52 -6.84 13.59
C ASP A 133 10.15 -7.52 13.82
N LEU A 134 9.05 -6.87 13.42
CA LEU A 134 7.71 -7.44 13.54
C LEU A 134 7.53 -8.68 12.67
N TYR A 135 8.05 -8.66 11.44
CA TYR A 135 8.04 -9.83 10.58
C TYR A 135 8.81 -10.98 11.22
N SER A 136 10.06 -10.74 11.65
CA SER A 136 10.88 -11.78 12.27
C SER A 136 10.26 -12.33 13.55
N LEU A 137 9.60 -11.50 14.37
CA LEU A 137 8.82 -11.96 15.52
C LEU A 137 7.61 -12.81 15.13
N GLY A 138 6.89 -12.43 14.06
CA GLY A 138 5.77 -13.23 13.55
C GLY A 138 6.22 -14.61 13.07
N VAL A 139 7.33 -14.67 12.33
CA VAL A 139 7.94 -15.93 11.89
C VAL A 139 8.44 -16.75 13.07
N THR A 140 9.05 -16.11 14.07
CA THR A 140 9.45 -16.77 15.32
C THR A 140 8.26 -17.40 16.03
N ALA A 141 7.15 -16.68 16.15
CA ALA A 141 5.93 -17.21 16.76
C ALA A 141 5.39 -18.43 16.01
N ILE A 142 5.44 -18.41 14.67
CA ILE A 142 5.06 -19.55 13.83
C ILE A 142 5.98 -20.75 14.08
N ALA A 143 7.29 -20.55 14.14
CA ALA A 143 8.23 -21.63 14.43
C ALA A 143 7.95 -22.28 15.80
N LEU A 144 7.61 -21.48 16.82
CA LEU A 144 7.24 -21.98 18.14
C LEU A 144 5.93 -22.81 18.12
N LEU A 145 4.93 -22.36 17.35
CA LEU A 145 3.63 -23.02 17.22
C LEU A 145 3.73 -24.35 16.46
N THR A 146 4.50 -24.39 15.37
CA THR A 146 4.62 -25.56 14.50
C THR A 146 5.69 -26.54 14.98
N GLY A 147 6.68 -26.05 15.74
CA GLY A 147 7.87 -26.82 16.08
C GLY A 147 8.81 -27.05 14.90
N GLN A 148 8.62 -26.34 13.78
CA GLN A 148 9.36 -26.51 12.53
C GLN A 148 10.17 -25.28 12.18
N HIS A 149 11.26 -25.48 11.44
CA HIS A 149 12.02 -24.37 10.90
C HIS A 149 11.17 -23.66 9.82
N PRO A 150 11.10 -22.31 9.79
CA PRO A 150 10.23 -21.57 8.84
C PRO A 150 10.47 -21.88 7.36
N ALA A 151 11.69 -22.25 7.00
CA ALA A 151 12.04 -22.59 5.62
C ALA A 151 11.45 -23.95 5.16
N ASP A 152 11.07 -24.82 6.11
CA ASP A 152 10.49 -26.13 5.82
C ASP A 152 8.97 -26.07 5.66
N LEU A 153 8.35 -24.94 6.05
CA LEU A 153 6.93 -24.71 5.90
C LEU A 153 6.56 -24.34 4.46
N PRO A 154 5.40 -24.78 3.94
CA PRO A 154 4.95 -24.40 2.60
C PRO A 154 4.81 -22.88 2.47
N GLN A 155 5.15 -22.34 1.29
CA GLN A 155 5.06 -20.91 1.00
C GLN A 155 4.25 -20.65 -0.28
N THR A 156 3.50 -19.56 -0.29
CA THR A 156 2.78 -19.06 -1.48
C THR A 156 2.84 -17.55 -1.48
N ASP A 157 3.24 -16.93 -2.59
CA ASP A 157 3.43 -15.48 -2.71
C ASP A 157 4.30 -14.88 -1.59
N LEU A 158 5.41 -15.56 -1.25
CA LEU A 158 6.32 -15.20 -0.14
C LEU A 158 5.66 -15.22 1.25
N ARG A 159 4.49 -15.83 1.41
CA ARG A 159 3.80 -16.02 2.69
C ARG A 159 3.91 -17.46 3.16
N ILE A 160 4.32 -17.63 4.42
CA ILE A 160 4.34 -18.93 5.11
C ILE A 160 2.91 -19.40 5.36
N GLN A 161 2.61 -20.63 4.97
CA GLN A 161 1.34 -21.32 5.22
C GLN A 161 1.47 -22.18 6.49
N PHE A 162 1.05 -21.67 7.64
CA PHE A 162 1.29 -22.31 8.94
C PHE A 162 0.02 -22.96 9.54
N GLU A 163 -1.16 -22.62 9.04
CA GLU A 163 -2.44 -23.04 9.60
C GLU A 163 -2.69 -24.55 9.49
N HIS A 164 -2.02 -25.24 8.56
CA HIS A 164 -2.06 -26.70 8.47
C HIS A 164 -1.07 -27.40 9.40
N ALA A 165 -0.03 -26.68 9.85
CA ALA A 165 1.05 -27.22 10.66
C ALA A 165 0.85 -26.98 12.17
N ALA A 166 -0.10 -26.13 12.58
CA ALA A 166 -0.41 -25.87 13.98
C ALA A 166 -1.90 -25.57 14.20
N THR A 167 -2.44 -25.98 15.34
CA THR A 167 -3.79 -25.59 15.76
C THR A 167 -3.75 -24.19 16.36
N VAL A 168 -4.29 -23.20 15.64
CA VAL A 168 -4.26 -21.78 16.03
C VAL A 168 -5.66 -21.18 15.90
N SER A 169 -6.05 -20.36 16.87
CA SER A 169 -7.34 -19.66 16.81
C SER A 169 -7.41 -18.73 15.59
N PRO A 170 -8.58 -18.55 14.96
CA PRO A 170 -8.72 -17.69 13.78
C PRO A 170 -8.24 -16.25 14.01
N THR A 171 -8.46 -15.73 15.23
CA THR A 171 -8.02 -14.39 15.61
C THR A 171 -6.51 -14.26 15.66
N PHE A 172 -5.81 -15.25 16.23
CA PHE A 172 -4.35 -15.21 16.31
C PHE A 172 -3.70 -15.51 14.97
N ALA A 173 -4.27 -16.43 14.17
CA ALA A 173 -3.83 -16.67 12.81
C ALA A 173 -3.93 -15.41 11.93
N ALA A 174 -5.04 -14.65 12.02
CA ALA A 174 -5.17 -13.38 11.31
C ALA A 174 -4.14 -12.34 11.77
N TRP A 175 -3.87 -12.28 13.08
CA TRP A 175 -2.84 -11.40 13.63
C TRP A 175 -1.43 -11.78 13.16
N LEU A 176 -1.09 -13.07 13.14
CA LEU A 176 0.19 -13.56 12.62
C LEU A 176 0.36 -13.28 11.13
N ARG A 177 -0.70 -13.47 10.33
CA ARG A 177 -0.70 -13.12 8.90
C ARG A 177 -0.38 -11.65 8.66
N GLN A 178 -0.85 -10.76 9.52
CA GLN A 178 -0.52 -9.34 9.44
C GLN A 178 0.93 -9.04 9.89
N MET A 179 1.47 -9.75 10.89
CA MET A 179 2.87 -9.61 11.28
C MET A 179 3.83 -9.96 10.14
N ILE A 180 3.52 -11.04 9.39
CA ILE A 180 4.41 -11.60 8.36
C ILE A 180 4.06 -11.15 6.93
N ASP A 181 3.24 -10.12 6.73
CA ASP A 181 2.90 -9.72 5.36
C ASP A 181 4.17 -9.23 4.62
N PRO A 182 4.51 -9.75 3.42
CA PRO A 182 5.70 -9.32 2.70
C PRO A 182 5.73 -7.81 2.42
N ASN A 183 4.55 -7.19 2.24
CA ASN A 183 4.41 -5.77 2.01
C ASN A 183 4.40 -4.99 3.34
N LEU A 184 5.37 -4.10 3.51
CA LEU A 184 5.52 -3.23 4.68
C LEU A 184 4.27 -2.41 5.01
N GLU A 185 3.55 -1.92 4.00
CA GLU A 185 2.34 -1.10 4.18
C GLU A 185 1.16 -1.91 4.73
N ARG A 186 1.19 -3.24 4.59
CA ARG A 186 0.14 -4.14 5.10
C ARG A 186 0.47 -4.68 6.49
N ARG A 187 1.74 -4.62 6.91
CA ARG A 187 2.16 -5.00 8.27
C ARG A 187 1.65 -4.01 9.30
N PHE A 188 1.75 -4.40 10.57
CA PHE A 188 1.53 -3.44 11.66
C PHE A 188 2.52 -2.28 11.55
N SER A 189 2.00 -1.06 11.67
CA SER A 189 2.80 0.17 11.56
C SER A 189 3.78 0.38 12.71
N SER A 190 3.59 -0.30 13.85
CA SER A 190 4.52 -0.27 14.99
C SER A 190 4.30 -1.45 15.94
N ALA A 191 5.32 -1.74 16.77
CA ALA A 191 5.20 -2.70 17.86
C ALA A 191 4.07 -2.36 18.84
N ARG A 192 3.79 -1.06 19.07
CA ARG A 192 2.69 -0.61 19.94
C ARG A 192 1.32 -0.97 19.38
N VAL A 193 1.14 -0.86 18.06
CA VAL A 193 -0.10 -1.28 17.38
C VAL A 193 -0.23 -2.79 17.42
N ALA A 194 0.82 -3.54 17.06
CA ALA A 194 0.83 -5.00 17.12
C ALA A 194 0.46 -5.53 18.53
N LEU A 195 1.07 -4.95 19.58
CA LEU A 195 0.82 -5.26 20.99
C LEU A 195 -0.63 -5.00 21.39
N ARG A 196 -1.18 -3.83 21.03
CA ARG A 196 -2.57 -3.48 21.35
C ARG A 196 -3.55 -4.44 20.69
N THR A 197 -3.37 -4.73 19.41
CA THR A 197 -4.25 -5.63 18.64
C THR A 197 -4.19 -7.05 19.18
N LEU A 198 -3.04 -7.51 19.69
CA LEU A 198 -2.93 -8.83 20.31
C LEU A 198 -3.62 -8.90 21.68
N LYS A 199 -3.49 -7.85 22.50
CA LYS A 199 -4.13 -7.78 23.84
C LYS A 199 -5.64 -7.61 23.77
N TYR A 200 -6.11 -6.82 22.80
CA TYR A 200 -7.51 -6.52 22.61
C TYR A 200 -7.89 -6.85 21.16
N PRO A 201 -8.05 -8.15 20.84
CA PRO A 201 -8.47 -8.56 19.52
C PRO A 201 -9.80 -7.89 19.23
N LEU A 202 -9.85 -7.08 18.17
CA LEU A 202 -11.13 -6.62 17.67
C LEU A 202 -11.95 -7.87 17.36
N PRO A 203 -13.23 -7.93 17.77
CA PRO A 203 -14.10 -9.00 17.32
C PRO A 203 -13.98 -9.06 15.79
N PRO A 204 -13.90 -10.26 15.19
CA PRO A 204 -13.81 -10.37 13.75
C PRO A 204 -14.94 -9.51 13.21
N VAL A 205 -14.58 -8.42 12.52
CA VAL A 205 -15.56 -7.66 11.76
C VAL A 205 -16.19 -8.73 10.91
N ARG A 206 -17.47 -9.07 11.18
CA ARG A 206 -18.23 -9.99 10.33
C ARG A 206 -17.87 -9.54 8.93
N ALA A 207 -17.27 -10.44 8.16
CA ALA A 207 -16.98 -10.20 6.75
C ALA A 207 -18.33 -10.08 6.03
N ALA A 208 -19.06 -9.01 6.32
CA ALA A 208 -20.30 -8.64 5.70
C ALA A 208 -19.85 -8.12 4.34
N ASN A 209 -19.90 -9.02 3.36
CA ASN A 209 -19.75 -8.74 1.95
C ASN A 209 -18.35 -8.33 1.48
N LEU A 210 -17.31 -9.07 1.84
CA LEU A 210 -16.21 -9.25 0.89
C LEU A 210 -16.63 -10.31 -0.12
N GLN A 211 -17.56 -9.95 -1.01
CA GLN A 211 -17.64 -10.64 -2.30
C GLN A 211 -16.23 -10.55 -2.92
N PRO A 212 -15.71 -11.62 -3.56
CA PRO A 212 -14.43 -11.54 -4.26
C PRO A 212 -14.49 -10.32 -5.19
N ARG A 213 -13.63 -9.32 -4.93
CA ARG A 213 -13.64 -8.06 -5.67
C ARG A 213 -13.35 -8.41 -7.13
N GLN A 214 -14.37 -8.30 -7.99
CA GLN A 214 -14.26 -8.74 -9.37
C GLN A 214 -13.41 -7.75 -10.17
N PRO A 215 -12.49 -8.24 -11.03
CA PRO A 215 -11.67 -7.38 -11.87
C PRO A 215 -12.55 -6.45 -12.72
N VAL A 216 -12.10 -5.20 -12.90
CA VAL A 216 -12.83 -4.23 -13.72
C VAL A 216 -12.93 -4.78 -15.15
N THR A 217 -14.12 -5.19 -15.57
CA THR A 217 -14.34 -5.76 -16.90
C THR A 217 -14.45 -4.67 -17.96
N ARG A 218 -14.17 -5.02 -19.22
CA ARG A 218 -14.38 -4.14 -20.39
C ARG A 218 -15.79 -3.54 -20.40
N LYS A 219 -16.82 -4.36 -20.14
CA LYS A 219 -18.21 -3.91 -20.08
C LYS A 219 -18.41 -2.80 -19.04
N ARG A 220 -17.76 -2.90 -17.87
CA ARG A 220 -17.86 -1.92 -16.78
C ARG A 220 -17.13 -0.62 -17.12
N VAL A 221 -15.95 -0.72 -17.76
CA VAL A 221 -15.20 0.44 -18.29
C VAL A 221 -16.07 1.25 -19.25
N PHE A 222 -16.64 0.59 -20.27
CA PHE A 222 -17.48 1.26 -21.27
C PHE A 222 -18.76 1.85 -20.66
N LYS A 223 -19.47 1.10 -19.82
CA LYS A 223 -20.70 1.59 -19.17
C LYS A 223 -20.43 2.87 -18.38
N GLN A 224 -19.33 2.90 -17.63
CA GLN A 224 -18.98 4.07 -16.82
C GLN A 224 -18.49 5.25 -17.67
N ALA A 225 -17.61 4.99 -18.64
CA ALA A 225 -17.06 6.02 -19.52
C ALA A 225 -18.17 6.75 -20.30
N ILE A 226 -19.11 6.00 -20.87
CA ILE A 226 -20.27 6.55 -21.58
C ILE A 226 -21.18 7.29 -20.62
N GLY A 227 -21.60 6.67 -19.52
CA GLY A 227 -22.55 7.28 -18.58
C GLY A 227 -22.07 8.58 -17.96
N GLN A 228 -20.79 8.65 -17.55
CA GLN A 228 -20.22 9.88 -16.99
C GLN A 228 -20.05 10.96 -18.05
N SER A 229 -19.58 10.59 -19.25
CA SER A 229 -19.32 11.56 -20.32
C SER A 229 -20.60 12.14 -20.91
N THR A 230 -21.66 11.34 -21.06
CA THR A 230 -22.97 11.83 -21.55
C THR A 230 -23.67 12.72 -20.54
N ALA A 231 -23.71 12.32 -19.26
CA ALA A 231 -24.37 13.12 -18.22
C ALA A 231 -23.70 14.48 -18.01
N LEU A 232 -22.36 14.48 -17.86
CA LEU A 232 -21.61 15.73 -17.72
C LEU A 232 -21.58 16.52 -19.02
N GLY A 233 -21.53 15.84 -20.16
CA GLY A 233 -21.61 16.46 -21.48
C GLY A 233 -22.90 17.22 -21.69
N ALA A 234 -24.05 16.64 -21.33
CA ALA A 234 -25.34 17.31 -21.41
C ALA A 234 -25.41 18.58 -20.53
N LEU A 235 -24.87 18.52 -19.31
CA LEU A 235 -24.81 19.68 -18.40
C LEU A 235 -23.90 20.80 -18.94
N ILE A 236 -22.70 20.44 -19.39
CA ILE A 236 -21.76 21.38 -20.00
C ILE A 236 -22.37 21.99 -21.26
N GLY A 237 -22.98 21.16 -22.10
CA GLY A 237 -23.67 21.60 -23.31
C GLY A 237 -24.81 22.57 -23.03
N ALA A 238 -25.64 22.29 -22.02
CA ALA A 238 -26.73 23.18 -21.60
C ALA A 238 -26.21 24.56 -21.18
N ALA A 239 -25.19 24.58 -20.30
CA ALA A 239 -24.56 25.80 -19.83
C ALA A 239 -23.91 26.58 -20.99
N TYR A 240 -23.20 25.87 -21.86
CA TYR A 240 -22.54 26.44 -23.03
C TYR A 240 -23.55 27.06 -24.01
N GLY A 241 -24.61 26.33 -24.34
CA GLY A 241 -25.68 26.80 -25.22
C GLY A 241 -26.47 27.98 -24.65
N ALA A 242 -26.70 28.01 -23.33
CA ALA A 242 -27.32 29.14 -22.66
C ALA A 242 -26.44 30.41 -22.74
N ILE A 243 -25.13 30.28 -22.53
CA ILE A 243 -24.18 31.40 -22.64
C ILE A 243 -24.18 31.98 -24.06
N PHE A 244 -24.05 31.13 -25.09
CA PHE A 244 -24.08 31.59 -26.48
C PHE A 244 -25.45 32.15 -26.90
N GLY A 245 -26.55 31.63 -26.35
CA GLY A 245 -27.91 32.12 -26.63
C GLY A 245 -28.19 33.52 -26.06
N THR A 246 -27.53 33.93 -24.97
CA THR A 246 -27.75 35.25 -24.34
C THR A 246 -27.19 36.43 -25.14
N GLY A 247 -26.28 36.19 -26.09
CA GLY A 247 -25.66 37.26 -26.88
C GLY A 247 -26.57 37.93 -27.93
N LEU A 248 -27.72 37.32 -28.27
CA LEU A 248 -28.56 37.77 -29.38
C LEU A 248 -29.98 38.27 -28.99
N LEU A 249 -30.59 37.82 -27.87
CA LEU A 249 -31.81 38.41 -27.24
C LEU A 249 -32.17 37.67 -25.93
N PRO A 250 -32.56 38.33 -24.81
CA PRO A 250 -32.19 37.86 -23.47
C PRO A 250 -32.97 36.70 -22.83
N LEU A 251 -34.14 36.30 -23.35
CA LEU A 251 -35.02 35.34 -22.64
C LEU A 251 -35.48 34.16 -23.50
N PHE A 252 -35.94 34.42 -24.72
CA PHE A 252 -36.40 33.36 -25.62
C PHE A 252 -35.22 32.51 -26.16
N PHE A 253 -34.09 33.16 -26.48
CA PHE A 253 -32.91 32.48 -27.04
C PHE A 253 -32.09 31.73 -25.98
N THR A 254 -32.22 32.05 -24.69
CA THR A 254 -31.53 31.32 -23.62
C THR A 254 -32.10 29.93 -23.41
N VAL A 255 -33.44 29.79 -23.46
CA VAL A 255 -34.12 28.49 -23.37
C VAL A 255 -33.85 27.67 -24.62
N TYR A 256 -33.95 28.29 -25.80
CA TYR A 256 -33.70 27.62 -27.08
C TYR A 256 -32.23 27.20 -27.24
N GLY A 257 -31.29 28.09 -26.94
CA GLY A 257 -29.85 27.84 -26.95
C GLY A 257 -29.43 26.79 -25.91
N GLY A 258 -30.01 26.83 -24.71
CA GLY A 258 -29.83 25.77 -23.71
C GLY A 258 -30.31 24.41 -24.20
N GLY A 259 -31.47 24.34 -24.86
CA GLY A 259 -32.02 23.12 -25.44
C GLY A 259 -31.12 22.51 -26.53
N ILE A 260 -30.67 23.32 -27.48
CA ILE A 260 -29.70 22.90 -28.51
C ILE A 260 -28.38 22.46 -27.86
N GLY A 261 -27.93 23.21 -26.85
CA GLY A 261 -26.75 22.91 -26.06
C GLY A 261 -26.81 21.54 -25.38
N VAL A 262 -27.95 21.15 -24.83
CA VAL A 262 -28.15 19.80 -24.24
C VAL A 262 -27.96 18.71 -25.29
N VAL A 263 -28.60 18.85 -26.47
CA VAL A 263 -28.49 17.86 -27.56
C VAL A 263 -27.04 17.73 -28.03
N TYR A 264 -26.37 18.86 -28.26
CA TYR A 264 -24.95 18.90 -28.58
C TYR A 264 -24.09 18.22 -27.50
N GLY A 265 -24.37 18.52 -26.22
CA GLY A 265 -23.68 17.94 -25.07
C GLY A 265 -23.83 16.42 -24.96
N PHE A 266 -25.01 15.88 -25.28
CA PHE A 266 -25.24 14.43 -25.33
C PHE A 266 -24.43 13.77 -26.45
N ILE A 267 -24.41 14.35 -27.65
CA ILE A 267 -23.66 13.82 -28.80
C ILE A 267 -22.16 13.81 -28.48
N LEU A 268 -21.62 14.95 -28.04
CA LEU A 268 -20.20 15.08 -27.75
C LEU A 268 -19.79 14.22 -26.54
N GLY A 269 -20.62 14.16 -25.50
CA GLY A 269 -20.41 13.32 -24.33
C GLY A 269 -20.44 11.83 -24.66
N GLY A 270 -21.37 11.38 -25.52
CA GLY A 270 -21.45 9.99 -25.99
C GLY A 270 -20.22 9.58 -26.78
N PHE A 271 -19.79 10.43 -27.72
CA PHE A 271 -18.55 10.24 -28.46
C PHE A 271 -17.34 10.16 -27.53
N ASN A 272 -17.20 11.11 -26.60
CA ASN A 272 -16.10 11.13 -25.64
C ASN A 272 -16.05 9.85 -24.78
N GLY A 273 -17.20 9.40 -24.30
CA GLY A 273 -17.31 8.20 -23.49
C GLY A 273 -16.91 6.92 -24.22
N LEU A 274 -17.31 6.78 -25.50
CA LEU A 274 -16.86 5.68 -26.36
C LEU A 274 -15.34 5.73 -26.58
N LEU A 275 -14.83 6.93 -26.89
CA LEU A 275 -13.41 7.17 -27.15
C LEU A 275 -12.53 6.79 -25.95
N ILE A 276 -12.82 7.35 -24.76
CA ILE A 276 -12.00 7.08 -23.57
C ILE A 276 -12.17 5.65 -23.05
N GLY A 277 -13.35 5.06 -23.25
CA GLY A 277 -13.60 3.64 -22.95
C GLY A 277 -12.75 2.73 -23.83
N LEU A 278 -12.72 2.98 -25.14
CA LEU A 278 -11.89 2.25 -26.10
C LEU A 278 -10.39 2.43 -25.81
N TRP A 279 -9.96 3.67 -25.58
CA TRP A 279 -8.57 3.99 -25.26
C TRP A 279 -8.09 3.29 -23.98
N THR A 280 -8.90 3.33 -22.93
CA THR A 280 -8.59 2.66 -21.66
C THR A 280 -8.53 1.15 -21.81
N TRP A 281 -9.46 0.57 -22.57
CA TRP A 281 -9.45 -0.86 -22.84
C TRP A 281 -8.19 -1.30 -23.59
N LEU A 282 -7.81 -0.61 -24.68
CA LEU A 282 -6.71 -1.04 -25.53
C LEU A 282 -5.33 -0.89 -24.87
N PHE A 283 -5.13 0.15 -24.07
CA PHE A 283 -3.78 0.51 -23.60
C PHE A 283 -3.57 0.43 -22.09
N HIS A 284 -4.66 0.42 -21.31
CA HIS A 284 -4.58 0.59 -19.85
C HIS A 284 -5.37 -0.46 -19.07
N LEU A 285 -5.82 -1.54 -19.72
CA LEU A 285 -6.45 -2.68 -19.04
C LEU A 285 -5.52 -3.91 -19.12
N PRO A 286 -5.04 -4.46 -17.98
CA PRO A 286 -5.16 -3.94 -16.61
C PRO A 286 -4.31 -2.68 -16.38
N LEU A 287 -4.71 -1.85 -15.40
CA LEU A 287 -4.05 -0.58 -15.11
C LEU A 287 -2.65 -0.81 -14.53
N LYS A 288 -1.61 -0.36 -15.23
CA LYS A 288 -0.20 -0.48 -14.80
C LYS A 288 0.38 0.85 -14.30
N ASP A 289 0.10 1.95 -15.02
CA ASP A 289 0.57 3.28 -14.69
C ASP A 289 -0.61 4.27 -14.61
N PRO A 290 -1.05 4.63 -13.39
CA PRO A 290 -2.13 5.60 -13.16
C PRO A 290 -1.83 6.99 -13.72
N GLN A 291 -0.58 7.45 -13.66
CA GLN A 291 -0.23 8.78 -14.13
C GLN A 291 -0.28 8.85 -15.66
N GLN A 292 0.24 7.82 -16.33
CA GLN A 292 0.20 7.73 -17.78
C GLN A 292 -1.25 7.61 -18.29
N HIS A 293 -2.09 6.79 -17.66
CA HIS A 293 -3.52 6.66 -18.02
C HIS A 293 -4.26 8.00 -17.92
N ARG A 294 -4.08 8.71 -16.80
CA ARG A 294 -4.74 10.00 -16.58
C ARG A 294 -4.33 11.05 -17.61
N ARG A 295 -3.03 11.10 -17.95
CA ARG A 295 -2.49 12.03 -18.96
C ARG A 295 -3.02 11.67 -20.35
N SER A 296 -2.97 10.40 -20.74
CA SER A 296 -3.35 9.94 -22.08
C SER A 296 -4.85 10.13 -22.33
N VAL A 297 -5.71 9.73 -21.39
CA VAL A 297 -7.17 9.89 -21.49
C VAL A 297 -7.58 11.36 -21.59
N ARG A 298 -6.98 12.24 -20.77
CA ARG A 298 -7.26 13.67 -20.85
C ARG A 298 -6.82 14.27 -22.18
N PHE A 299 -5.61 13.92 -22.64
CA PHE A 299 -5.06 14.42 -23.90
C PHE A 299 -5.92 14.00 -25.10
N VAL A 300 -6.20 12.70 -25.22
CA VAL A 300 -6.98 12.12 -26.34
C VAL A 300 -8.40 12.67 -26.35
N SER A 301 -9.05 12.75 -25.19
CA SER A 301 -10.37 13.37 -25.03
C SER A 301 -10.38 14.82 -25.49
N THR A 302 -9.44 15.63 -24.99
CA THR A 302 -9.38 17.07 -25.32
C THR A 302 -9.18 17.29 -26.81
N LEU A 303 -8.21 16.60 -27.41
CA LEU A 303 -7.85 16.75 -28.81
C LEU A 303 -9.03 16.35 -29.73
N LEU A 304 -9.54 15.13 -29.57
CA LEU A 304 -10.55 14.60 -30.48
C LEU A 304 -11.92 15.24 -30.26
N CYS A 305 -12.30 15.59 -29.03
CA CYS A 305 -13.54 16.33 -28.81
C CYS A 305 -13.46 17.77 -29.32
N THR A 306 -12.27 18.40 -29.34
CA THR A 306 -12.09 19.71 -29.98
C THR A 306 -12.32 19.62 -31.49
N VAL A 307 -11.77 18.59 -32.14
CA VAL A 307 -11.96 18.34 -33.57
C VAL A 307 -13.43 18.09 -33.89
N VAL A 308 -14.09 17.17 -33.16
CA VAL A 308 -15.52 16.87 -33.37
C VAL A 308 -16.39 18.08 -33.09
N SER A 309 -16.10 18.82 -32.02
CA SER A 309 -16.77 20.09 -31.70
C SER A 309 -16.65 21.09 -32.85
N GLY A 310 -15.46 21.24 -33.43
CA GLY A 310 -15.25 22.10 -34.60
C GLY A 310 -16.07 21.64 -35.81
N LEU A 311 -16.08 20.34 -36.12
CA LEU A 311 -16.89 19.79 -37.22
C LEU A 311 -18.40 20.04 -37.05
N LEU A 312 -18.89 20.02 -35.81
CA LEU A 312 -20.30 20.26 -35.49
C LEU A 312 -20.66 21.75 -35.47
N LEU A 313 -19.79 22.61 -34.92
CA LEU A 313 -20.09 24.02 -34.66
C LEU A 313 -19.65 24.96 -35.78
N ILE A 314 -18.54 24.70 -36.47
CA ILE A 314 -18.01 25.61 -37.50
C ILE A 314 -19.02 25.85 -38.63
N PRO A 315 -19.70 24.83 -39.19
CA PRO A 315 -20.70 25.07 -40.24
C PRO A 315 -21.86 25.93 -39.74
N LEU A 316 -22.31 25.71 -38.49
CA LEU A 316 -23.43 26.44 -37.88
C LEU A 316 -23.09 27.91 -37.59
N LEU A 317 -21.83 28.19 -37.22
CA LEU A 317 -21.38 29.52 -36.84
C LEU A 317 -20.90 30.36 -38.02
N ARG A 318 -20.55 29.73 -39.16
CA ARG A 318 -20.05 30.43 -40.36
C ARG A 318 -21.10 31.35 -40.99
N ASP A 319 -22.37 31.05 -40.80
CA ASP A 319 -23.49 31.80 -41.39
C ASP A 319 -23.90 33.02 -40.55
N PHE A 320 -23.28 33.23 -39.37
CA PHE A 320 -23.52 34.41 -38.54
C PHE A 320 -22.59 35.57 -38.93
N GLU A 321 -23.15 36.60 -39.57
CA GLU A 321 -22.44 37.85 -39.87
C GLU A 321 -21.89 38.49 -38.58
N GLY A 322 -20.56 38.69 -38.51
CA GLY A 322 -19.89 39.37 -37.39
C GLY A 322 -19.02 38.50 -36.48
N MET A 323 -19.02 37.17 -36.62
CA MET A 323 -18.09 36.32 -35.87
C MET A 323 -16.69 36.30 -36.49
N ALA A 324 -15.74 37.01 -35.88
CA ALA A 324 -14.32 36.93 -36.25
C ALA A 324 -13.79 35.49 -36.04
N GLY A 325 -12.87 35.03 -36.89
CA GLY A 325 -12.36 33.65 -36.89
C GLY A 325 -11.87 33.15 -35.52
N GLY A 326 -11.34 34.02 -34.66
CA GLY A 326 -10.93 33.68 -33.29
C GLY A 326 -12.07 33.17 -32.39
N TRP A 327 -13.29 33.69 -32.55
CA TRP A 327 -14.46 33.23 -31.78
C TRP A 327 -14.91 31.83 -32.18
N ILE A 328 -14.77 31.49 -33.46
CA ILE A 328 -15.07 30.16 -33.99
C ILE A 328 -14.11 29.10 -33.43
N PHE A 329 -12.81 29.42 -33.35
CA PHE A 329 -11.82 28.54 -32.72
C PHE A 329 -12.08 28.33 -31.23
N LEU A 330 -12.40 29.40 -30.49
CA LEU A 330 -12.74 29.31 -29.07
C LEU A 330 -14.02 28.47 -28.86
N ALA A 331 -15.00 28.63 -29.74
CA ALA A 331 -16.24 27.87 -29.67
C ALA A 331 -16.02 26.35 -29.85
N ALA A 332 -15.04 25.96 -30.65
CA ALA A 332 -14.65 24.56 -30.79
C ALA A 332 -13.80 24.04 -29.61
N ALA A 333 -12.87 24.85 -29.12
CA ALA A 333 -11.89 24.47 -28.09
C ALA A 333 -12.48 24.34 -26.69
N ILE A 334 -13.45 25.19 -26.32
CA ILE A 334 -14.06 25.18 -24.98
C ILE A 334 -14.72 23.82 -24.66
N PRO A 335 -15.62 23.28 -25.52
CA PRO A 335 -16.22 21.97 -25.29
C PRO A 335 -15.21 20.82 -25.23
N GLY A 336 -14.18 20.85 -26.08
CA GLY A 336 -13.12 19.85 -26.06
C GLY A 336 -12.32 19.85 -24.75
N THR A 337 -11.94 21.03 -24.26
CA THR A 337 -11.24 21.19 -22.98
C THR A 337 -12.11 20.74 -21.80
N ALA A 338 -13.41 21.02 -21.85
CA ALA A 338 -14.37 20.58 -20.85
C ALA A 338 -14.49 19.04 -20.83
N MET A 339 -14.53 18.39 -21.99
CA MET A 339 -14.51 16.92 -22.09
C MET A 339 -13.22 16.32 -21.53
N GLY A 340 -12.07 16.97 -21.74
CA GLY A 340 -10.81 16.57 -21.11
C GLY A 340 -10.88 16.54 -19.57
N LEU A 341 -11.60 17.50 -18.97
CA LEU A 341 -11.83 17.52 -17.51
C LEU A 341 -12.80 16.43 -17.06
N VAL A 342 -13.85 16.15 -17.83
CA VAL A 342 -14.78 15.03 -17.57
C VAL A 342 -14.03 13.70 -17.60
N SER A 343 -13.16 13.51 -18.59
CA SER A 343 -12.33 12.32 -18.76
C SER A 343 -11.34 12.12 -17.61
N LYS A 344 -10.92 13.19 -16.90
CA LYS A 344 -10.15 13.10 -15.66
C LYS A 344 -10.96 12.46 -14.52
N GLN A 345 -12.26 12.75 -14.40
CA GLN A 345 -13.11 12.13 -13.38
C GLN A 345 -13.30 10.64 -13.63
N PHE A 346 -13.46 10.26 -14.91
CA PHE A 346 -13.48 8.86 -15.32
C PHE A 346 -12.16 8.16 -15.00
N ALA A 347 -11.01 8.78 -15.31
CA ALA A 347 -9.70 8.23 -14.96
C ALA A 347 -9.55 8.00 -13.45
N GLN A 348 -9.95 8.98 -12.62
CA GLN A 348 -9.96 8.83 -11.16
C GLN A 348 -10.86 7.70 -10.67
N TRP A 349 -12.03 7.51 -11.30
CA TRP A 349 -12.89 6.37 -11.00
C TRP A 349 -12.20 5.04 -11.33
N TYR A 350 -11.59 4.93 -12.51
CA TYR A 350 -10.90 3.72 -12.94
C TYR A 350 -9.73 3.38 -12.02
N GLU A 351 -8.92 4.38 -11.66
CA GLU A 351 -7.83 4.23 -10.69
C GLU A 351 -8.32 3.73 -9.33
N ARG A 352 -9.41 4.29 -8.79
CA ARG A 352 -9.98 3.86 -7.51
C ARG A 352 -10.48 2.41 -7.58
N GLU A 353 -11.16 2.05 -8.65
CA GLU A 353 -11.72 0.71 -8.79
C GLU A 353 -10.63 -0.34 -9.07
N SER A 354 -9.54 0.04 -9.74
CA SER A 354 -8.35 -0.79 -9.90
C SER A 354 -7.59 -0.98 -8.58
N ARG A 355 -7.42 0.06 -7.76
CA ARG A 355 -6.77 -0.06 -6.43
C ARG A 355 -7.55 -0.93 -5.46
N LYS A 356 -8.88 -0.90 -5.52
CA LYS A 356 -9.72 -1.82 -4.73
C LYS A 356 -9.43 -3.29 -5.02
N LEU A 357 -8.86 -3.65 -6.17
CA LEU A 357 -8.47 -5.04 -6.44
C LEU A 357 -7.11 -5.38 -5.85
N GLU A 358 -6.29 -4.37 -5.56
CA GLU A 358 -4.97 -4.53 -4.96
C GLU A 358 -5.08 -4.57 -3.42
N GLU A 359 -5.96 -3.78 -2.82
CA GLU A 359 -6.35 -3.78 -1.40
C GLU A 359 -7.26 -4.95 -1.01
#